data_AF-A0A957DQ17-F1
#
_entry.id   AF-A0A957DQ17-F1
#
_cell.length_a   1.000
_cell.length_b   1.000
_cell.length_c   1.000
_cell.angle_alpha   90.00
_cell.angle_beta   90.00
_cell.angle_gamma   90.00
#
_symmetry.space_group_name_H-M   'P 1'
#
loop_
_entity.id
_entity.type
_entity.pdbx_description
1 polymer ?
#
loop_
_entity_poly.entity_id
_entity_poly.type
_entity_poly.pdbx_seq_one_letter_code
_entity_poly.pdbx_strand_id
1 'polypeptide(L)'
;MRNYLHINLNEQTITSEVVAGEDLVKAGRYLIAKTLVESNVAPVDPLGPENPLIFSAGPLAGTTFSNANRISIGCKSPLTGGIKEANGGGTLAYGMGRVNIAGFTLHGQADNWVVLHIDKAGQLSFHDGT
;
A
#
# COMPACT_ATOMS: atom_id res chain seq x y z
N MET A 1 10.38 6.83 11.72
CA MET A 1 9.55 7.61 10.79
C MET A 1 9.76 7.06 9.38
N ARG A 2 8.72 6.95 8.58
CA ARG A 2 8.73 6.48 7.19
C ARG A 2 7.66 7.25 6.41
N ASN A 3 7.76 7.31 5.09
CA ASN A 3 6.76 7.91 4.23
C ASN A 3 5.66 6.88 3.90
N TYR A 4 4.42 7.34 3.83
CA TYR A 4 3.30 6.61 3.26
C TYR A 4 2.84 7.35 2.01
N LEU A 5 2.67 6.64 0.88
CA LEU A 5 2.35 7.26 -0.40
C LEU A 5 0.86 7.07 -0.74
N HIS A 6 0.21 8.12 -1.20
CA HIS A 6 -1.12 8.05 -1.81
C HIS A 6 -0.96 8.28 -3.30
N ILE A 7 -1.31 7.27 -4.09
CA ILE A 7 -1.08 7.23 -5.54
C ILE A 7 -2.44 7.27 -6.23
N ASN A 8 -2.71 8.33 -6.98
CA ASN A 8 -3.89 8.43 -7.83
C ASN A 8 -3.54 7.89 -9.23
N LEU A 9 -4.18 6.80 -9.64
CA LEU A 9 -3.90 6.14 -10.92
C LEU A 9 -4.53 6.85 -12.13
N ASN A 10 -5.61 7.61 -11.93
CA ASN A 10 -6.24 8.40 -13.00
C ASN A 10 -5.34 9.56 -13.41
N GLU A 11 -4.78 10.26 -12.43
CA GLU A 11 -3.98 11.47 -12.66
C GLU A 11 -2.47 11.20 -12.70
N GLN A 12 -2.04 10.00 -12.31
CA GLN A 12 -0.65 9.65 -12.07
C GLN A 12 0.06 10.63 -11.12
N THR A 13 -0.65 11.03 -10.07
CA THR A 13 -0.15 11.93 -9.02
C THR A 13 0.20 11.14 -7.76
N ILE A 14 1.16 11.68 -7.02
CA ILE A 14 1.67 11.06 -5.79
C ILE A 14 1.69 12.13 -4.71
N THR A 15 0.99 11.88 -3.62
CA THR A 15 1.16 12.64 -2.39
C THR A 15 1.76 11.73 -1.32
N SER A 16 2.37 12.32 -0.30
CA SER A 16 3.01 11.56 0.76
C SER A 16 2.79 12.20 2.11
N GLU A 17 2.66 11.36 3.12
CA GLU A 17 2.66 11.77 4.51
C GLU A 17 3.73 11.01 5.31
N VAL A 18 4.16 11.58 6.42
CA VAL A 18 5.12 10.93 7.30
C VAL A 18 4.36 10.18 8.40
N VAL A 19 4.61 8.87 8.49
CA VAL A 19 4.13 8.02 9.58
C VAL A 19 5.25 7.71 10.58
N ALA A 20 4.94 7.85 11.86
CA ALA A 20 5.87 7.67 12.97
C ALA A 20 5.17 7.14 14.23
N GLY A 21 5.95 6.79 15.25
CA GLY A 21 5.43 6.36 16.55
C GLY A 21 4.44 5.20 16.44
N GLU A 22 3.29 5.36 17.07
CA GLU A 22 2.25 4.34 17.14
C GLU A 22 1.65 3.99 15.78
N ASP A 23 1.47 4.96 14.88
CA ASP A 23 0.92 4.71 13.54
C ASP A 23 1.83 3.80 12.71
N LEU A 24 3.15 3.95 12.86
CA LEU A 24 4.11 3.06 12.21
C LEU A 24 4.09 1.66 12.83
N VAL A 25 3.98 1.56 14.16
CA VAL A 25 3.87 0.26 14.87
C VAL A 25 2.60 -0.49 14.45
N LYS A 26 1.52 0.24 14.20
CA LYS A 26 0.22 -0.26 13.77
C LYS A 26 0.07 -0.40 12.25
N ALA A 27 1.16 -0.32 11.49
CA ALA A 27 1.15 -0.62 10.05
C ALA A 27 0.77 -2.09 9.76
N GLY A 28 0.74 -2.47 8.48
CA GLY A 28 0.33 -3.80 8.03
C GLY A 28 -1.20 -3.96 8.05
N ARG A 29 -1.66 -5.13 8.51
CA ARG A 29 -3.09 -5.49 8.52
C ARG A 29 -3.97 -4.48 9.27
N TYR A 30 -3.52 -3.96 10.41
CA TYR A 30 -4.32 -3.02 11.20
C TYR A 30 -4.61 -1.75 10.41
N LEU A 31 -3.58 -1.14 9.81
CA LEU A 31 -3.73 0.06 8.99
C LEU A 31 -4.76 -0.16 7.88
N ILE A 32 -4.66 -1.28 7.14
CA ILE A 32 -5.61 -1.62 6.06
C ILE A 32 -7.05 -1.66 6.58
N ALA A 33 -7.30 -2.41 7.66
CA ALA A 33 -8.65 -2.55 8.20
C ALA A 33 -9.20 -1.22 8.71
N LYS A 34 -8.39 -0.44 9.43
CA LYS A 34 -8.75 0.89 9.93
C LYS A 34 -9.13 1.81 8.76
N THR A 35 -8.23 1.95 7.78
CA THR A 35 -8.43 2.85 6.63
C THR A 35 -9.70 2.50 5.84
N LEU A 36 -9.96 1.22 5.58
CA LEU A 36 -11.14 0.78 4.82
C LEU A 36 -12.46 0.99 5.58
N VAL A 37 -12.43 0.89 6.91
CA VAL A 37 -13.60 1.19 7.76
C VAL A 37 -13.83 2.70 7.81
N GLU A 38 -12.79 3.49 8.03
CA GLU A 38 -12.88 4.95 8.07
C GLU A 38 -13.30 5.55 6.72
N SER A 39 -12.90 4.93 5.60
CA SER A 39 -13.32 5.32 4.25
C SER A 39 -14.72 4.84 3.88
N ASN A 40 -15.43 4.14 4.78
CA ASN A 40 -16.73 3.56 4.53
C ASN A 40 -16.78 2.73 3.23
N VAL A 41 -15.89 1.74 3.07
CA VAL A 41 -15.79 0.94 1.82
C VAL A 41 -17.00 0.01 1.58
N ALA A 42 -17.90 -0.13 2.54
CA ALA A 42 -19.02 -1.08 2.47
C ALA A 42 -19.91 -0.96 1.20
N PRO A 43 -20.31 0.22 0.70
CA PRO A 43 -21.16 0.35 -0.48
C PRO A 43 -20.39 0.31 -1.81
N VAL A 44 -19.06 0.34 -1.79
CA VAL A 44 -18.21 0.42 -2.99
C VAL A 44 -18.23 -0.88 -3.80
N ASP A 45 -18.22 -0.81 -5.13
CA ASP A 45 -17.99 -1.99 -5.98
C ASP A 45 -16.56 -2.52 -5.78
N PRO A 46 -16.35 -3.78 -5.35
CA PRO A 46 -15.01 -4.32 -5.13
C PRO A 46 -14.12 -4.38 -6.39
N LEU A 47 -14.66 -4.28 -7.60
CA LEU A 47 -13.88 -4.20 -8.83
C LEU A 47 -13.86 -2.77 -9.43
N GLY A 48 -14.51 -1.81 -8.78
CA GLY A 48 -14.59 -0.43 -9.25
C GLY A 48 -13.41 0.44 -8.79
N PRO A 49 -13.22 1.62 -9.42
CA PRO A 49 -12.12 2.56 -9.13
C PRO A 49 -12.16 3.14 -7.71
N GLU A 50 -13.33 3.11 -7.06
CA GLU A 50 -13.53 3.59 -5.69
C GLU A 50 -13.01 2.60 -4.62
N ASN A 51 -12.58 1.39 -5.00
CA ASN A 51 -12.03 0.40 -4.07
C ASN A 51 -10.50 0.56 -3.96
N PRO A 52 -9.96 1.19 -2.90
CA PRO A 52 -8.53 1.40 -2.79
C PRO A 52 -7.80 0.08 -2.56
N LEU A 53 -6.65 -0.10 -3.22
CA LEU A 53 -5.75 -1.21 -2.95
C LEU A 53 -4.58 -0.73 -2.09
N ILE A 54 -4.51 -1.22 -0.86
CA ILE A 54 -3.57 -0.76 0.15
C ILE A 54 -2.42 -1.75 0.29
N PHE A 55 -1.18 -1.27 0.17
CA PHE A 55 0.06 -2.01 0.43
C PHE A 55 0.70 -1.45 1.70
N SER A 56 0.85 -2.26 2.73
CA SER A 56 1.42 -1.81 4.01
C SER A 56 2.52 -2.74 4.49
N ALA A 57 3.74 -2.21 4.59
CA ALA A 57 4.90 -2.93 5.09
C ALA A 57 4.87 -2.98 6.62
N GLY A 58 5.29 -4.11 7.18
CA GLY A 58 5.40 -4.26 8.62
C GLY A 58 6.35 -3.22 9.26
N PRO A 59 6.16 -2.89 10.55
CA PRO A 59 6.97 -1.87 11.23
C PRO A 59 8.47 -2.18 11.20
N LEU A 60 8.83 -3.46 11.23
CA LEU A 60 10.23 -3.93 11.25
C LEU A 60 10.80 -4.25 9.86
N ALA A 61 10.04 -4.00 8.78
CA ALA A 61 10.53 -4.22 7.42
C ALA A 61 11.78 -3.37 7.12
N GLY A 62 12.77 -3.96 6.44
CA GLY A 62 14.05 -3.31 6.12
C GLY A 62 15.10 -3.36 7.23
N THR A 63 14.78 -3.95 8.39
CA THR A 63 15.71 -4.19 9.49
C THR A 63 16.35 -5.58 9.42
N THR A 64 17.24 -5.88 10.37
CA THR A 64 17.85 -7.23 10.55
C THR A 64 16.97 -8.18 11.36
N PHE A 65 15.77 -7.76 11.78
CA PHE A 65 14.90 -8.60 12.59
C PHE A 65 14.40 -9.81 11.78
N SER A 66 14.55 -11.00 12.36
CA SER A 66 14.23 -12.25 11.67
C SER A 66 12.73 -12.34 11.33
N ASN A 67 12.42 -12.77 10.12
CA ASN A 67 11.05 -12.95 9.59
C ASN A 67 10.15 -11.69 9.60
N ALA A 68 10.73 -10.49 9.74
CA ALA A 68 9.96 -9.24 9.87
C ALA A 68 9.65 -8.54 8.53
N ASN A 69 10.21 -9.01 7.42
CA ASN A 69 10.00 -8.43 6.08
C ASN A 69 8.68 -8.92 5.46
N ARG A 70 7.56 -8.56 6.10
CA ARG A 70 6.21 -8.91 5.65
C ARG A 70 5.51 -7.70 5.05
N ILE A 71 4.74 -7.93 3.99
CA ILE A 71 3.80 -6.98 3.39
C ILE A 71 2.38 -7.49 3.66
N SER A 72 1.48 -6.59 4.04
CA SER A 72 0.04 -6.83 3.99
C SER A 72 -0.54 -6.04 2.83
N ILE A 73 -1.40 -6.68 2.04
CA ILE A 73 -2.06 -6.07 0.88
C ILE A 73 -3.57 -6.30 1.03
N GLY A 74 -4.39 -5.26 0.92
CA GLY A 74 -5.83 -5.44 1.12
C GLY A 74 -6.70 -4.33 0.55
N CYS A 75 -7.97 -4.69 0.38
CA CYS A 75 -9.06 -3.89 -0.18
C CYS A 75 -10.41 -4.53 0.19
N LYS A 76 -11.52 -4.02 -0.36
CA LYS A 76 -12.78 -4.78 -0.40
C LYS A 76 -12.62 -5.96 -1.36
N SER A 77 -12.92 -7.16 -0.88
CA SER A 77 -12.75 -8.42 -1.61
C SER A 77 -13.86 -8.62 -2.64
N PRO A 78 -13.53 -8.88 -3.93
CA PRO A 78 -14.54 -9.26 -4.93
C PRO A 78 -15.11 -10.66 -4.70
N LEU A 79 -14.35 -11.55 -4.04
CA LEU A 79 -14.81 -12.91 -3.76
C LEU A 79 -15.78 -12.98 -2.57
N THR A 80 -15.52 -12.18 -1.53
CA THR A 80 -16.23 -12.31 -0.25
C THR A 80 -17.08 -11.09 0.13
N GLY A 81 -16.97 -9.98 -0.60
CA GLY A 81 -17.73 -8.74 -0.38
C GLY A 81 -17.34 -7.93 0.87
N GLY A 82 -16.52 -8.47 1.76
CA GLY A 82 -15.99 -7.79 2.95
C GLY A 82 -14.56 -7.29 2.78
N ILE A 83 -14.00 -6.70 3.83
CA ILE A 83 -12.58 -6.35 3.90
C ILE A 83 -11.74 -7.63 3.91
N LYS A 84 -10.70 -7.69 3.07
CA LYS A 84 -9.73 -8.78 3.07
C LYS A 84 -8.31 -8.24 2.96
N GLU A 85 -7.41 -8.87 3.71
CA GLU A 85 -5.97 -8.69 3.61
C GLU A 85 -5.30 -10.02 3.25
N ALA A 86 -4.27 -9.95 2.41
CA ALA A 86 -3.35 -11.02 2.09
C ALA A 86 -1.95 -10.63 2.59
N ASN A 87 -1.25 -11.60 3.18
CA ASN A 87 0.08 -11.39 3.72
C ASN A 87 1.14 -12.06 2.83
N GLY A 88 2.17 -11.30 2.46
CA GLY A 88 3.30 -11.78 1.66
C GLY A 88 4.62 -11.63 2.41
N GLY A 89 5.57 -12.51 2.10
CA GLY A 89 6.98 -12.34 2.46
C GLY A 89 7.80 -11.81 1.28
N GLY A 90 9.11 -12.01 1.33
CA GLY A 90 10.02 -11.72 0.22
C GLY A 90 10.66 -10.33 0.30
N THR A 91 11.04 -9.80 -0.86
CA THR A 91 11.92 -8.63 -0.97
C THR A 91 11.19 -7.30 -1.05
N LEU A 92 9.88 -7.28 -1.35
CA LEU A 92 9.14 -6.02 -1.52
C LEU A 92 9.12 -5.17 -0.24
N ALA A 93 8.62 -5.71 0.87
CA ALA A 93 8.60 -4.99 2.14
C ALA A 93 10.01 -4.62 2.63
N TYR A 94 11.00 -5.49 2.39
CA TYR A 94 12.39 -5.19 2.70
C TYR A 94 12.86 -3.96 1.90
N GLY A 95 12.68 -3.96 0.58
CA GLY A 95 13.03 -2.85 -0.30
C GLY A 95 12.36 -1.54 0.11
N MET A 96 11.05 -1.56 0.35
CA MET A 96 10.29 -0.41 0.86
C MET A 96 10.87 0.12 2.17
N GLY A 97 11.14 -0.76 3.13
CA GLY A 97 11.75 -0.39 4.41
C GLY A 97 13.15 0.22 4.24
N ARG A 98 13.95 -0.25 3.28
CA ARG A 98 15.29 0.28 2.97
C ARG A 98 15.27 1.69 2.38
N VAL A 99 14.18 2.07 1.71
CA VAL A 99 13.96 3.43 1.17
C VAL A 99 12.98 4.25 2.02
N ASN A 100 12.78 3.86 3.28
CA ASN A 100 11.92 4.54 4.24
C ASN A 100 10.45 4.69 3.83
N ILE A 101 9.90 3.74 3.09
CA ILE A 101 8.47 3.67 2.75
C ILE A 101 7.76 2.67 3.67
N ALA A 102 6.71 3.13 4.35
CA ALA A 102 5.86 2.30 5.22
C ALA A 102 4.77 1.57 4.43
N GLY A 103 4.36 2.12 3.29
CA GLY A 103 3.23 1.62 2.52
C GLY A 103 2.83 2.61 1.45
N PHE A 104 1.87 2.18 0.63
CA PHE A 104 1.20 3.06 -0.31
C PHE A 104 -0.23 2.58 -0.57
N THR A 105 -1.11 3.51 -0.91
CA THR A 105 -2.48 3.22 -1.35
C THR A 105 -2.61 3.57 -2.83
N LEU A 106 -3.17 2.65 -3.61
CA LEU A 106 -3.59 2.91 -4.98
C LEU A 106 -5.06 3.33 -4.97
N HIS A 107 -5.33 4.51 -5.52
CA HIS A 107 -6.66 5.08 -5.70
C HIS A 107 -7.00 5.16 -7.17
N GLY A 108 -8.29 4.97 -7.49
CA GLY A 108 -8.78 5.12 -8.84
C GLY A 108 -8.32 3.99 -9.76
N GLN A 109 -8.28 4.29 -11.06
CA GLN A 109 -7.97 3.32 -12.11
C GLN A 109 -7.21 4.01 -13.24
N ALA A 110 -6.15 3.38 -13.73
CA ALA A 110 -5.44 3.85 -14.93
C ALA A 110 -6.19 3.42 -16.20
N ASP A 111 -6.19 4.27 -17.23
CA ASP A 111 -6.83 3.98 -18.52
C ASP A 111 -6.12 2.87 -19.31
N ASN A 112 -4.81 2.71 -19.08
CA ASN A 112 -3.96 1.71 -19.72
C ASN A 112 -3.12 0.96 -18.68
N TRP A 113 -2.41 -0.09 -19.10
CA TRP A 113 -1.46 -0.78 -18.22
C TRP A 113 -0.32 0.16 -17.83
N VAL A 114 -0.01 0.20 -16.54
CA VAL A 114 1.03 1.06 -15.96
C VAL A 114 1.92 0.24 -15.05
N VAL A 115 3.23 0.44 -15.17
CA VAL A 115 4.23 -0.11 -14.25
C VAL A 115 4.66 0.99 -13.28
N LEU A 116 4.42 0.75 -11.99
CA LEU A 116 4.94 1.59 -10.91
C LEU A 116 6.35 1.12 -10.54
N HIS A 117 7.33 2.01 -10.62
CA HIS A 117 8.70 1.71 -10.27
C HIS A 117 9.18 2.62 -9.13
N ILE A 118 9.57 2.00 -8.01
CA ILE A 118 10.22 2.66 -6.88
C ILE A 118 11.72 2.38 -6.96
N ASP A 119 12.50 3.43 -7.12
CA ASP A 119 13.96 3.30 -7.24
C ASP A 119 14.66 3.18 -5.87
N LYS A 120 15.99 3.13 -5.88
CA LYS A 120 16.81 3.02 -4.67
C LYS A 120 16.84 4.30 -3.82
N ALA A 121 16.43 5.44 -4.38
CA ALA A 121 16.24 6.70 -3.64
C ALA A 121 14.85 6.78 -3.01
N GLY A 122 13.95 5.84 -3.31
CA GLY A 122 12.55 5.85 -2.87
C GLY A 122 11.66 6.73 -3.74
N GLN A 123 12.15 7.18 -4.90
CA GLN A 123 11.34 7.93 -5.86
C GLN A 123 10.47 6.95 -6.66
N LEU A 124 9.17 7.25 -6.73
CA LEU A 124 8.23 6.50 -7.54
C LEU A 124 8.04 7.18 -8.90
N SER A 125 8.01 6.37 -9.96
CA SER A 125 7.75 6.79 -11.34
C SER A 125 6.75 5.86 -12.02
N PHE A 126 6.01 6.40 -12.99
CA PHE A 126 5.05 5.67 -13.81
C PHE A 126 5.68 5.38 -15.17
N HIS A 127 5.51 4.14 -15.65
CA HIS A 127 5.95 3.71 -16.97
C HIS A 127 4.80 3.04 -17.71
N ASP A 128 4.83 3.12 -19.05
CA ASP A 128 3.93 2.35 -19.90
C ASP A 128 4.13 0.85 -19.66
N GLY A 129 3.03 0.13 -19.47
CA GLY A 129 2.99 -1.31 -19.26
C GLY A 129 2.46 -2.11 -20.45
N THR A 130 2.21 -1.46 -21.59
CA THR A 130 1.75 -2.09 -22.83
C THR A 130 2.88 -2.44 -23.79
#